data_AF-A0A2D7JSP6-F1
#
_entry.id   AF-A0A2D7JSP6-F1
#
_cell.length_a   1.000
_cell.length_b   1.000
_cell.length_c   1.000
_cell.angle_alpha   90.00
_cell.angle_beta   90.00
_cell.angle_gamma   90.00
#
_symmetry.space_group_name_H-M   'P 1'
#
loop_
_entity.id
_entity.type
_entity.pdbx_description
1 polymer ?
#
loop_
_entity_poly.entity_id
_entity_poly.type
_entity_poly.pdbx_seq_one_letter_code
_entity_poly.pdbx_strand_id
1 'polypeptide(L)'
;MVAMVLMFRMFEFEGIFTPIGLLNIALISIFTPRAEALITAKHGYMMLQDKRWGAILRSTFWRSALLVSVYAAVFQPLTWVFILPFILLASPASEVWIWESVPREGRRRLRRIWADQAREKAATDITSGEE
;
A
#
# COMPACT_ATOMS: atom_id res chain seq x y z
N MET A 1 -4.05 3.96 -9.39
CA MET A 1 -5.16 4.46 -10.26
C MET A 1 -6.02 3.33 -10.81
N VAL A 2 -5.47 2.13 -11.03
CA VAL A 2 -6.19 0.99 -11.61
C VAL A 2 -7.40 0.59 -10.76
N ALA A 3 -7.26 0.60 -9.43
CA ALA A 3 -8.35 0.30 -8.50
C ALA A 3 -9.61 1.15 -8.75
N MET A 4 -9.44 2.46 -8.92
CA MET A 4 -10.55 3.39 -9.14
C MET A 4 -11.31 3.09 -10.43
N VAL A 5 -10.57 2.86 -11.53
CA VAL A 5 -11.18 2.54 -12.83
C VAL A 5 -11.92 1.21 -12.75
N LEU A 6 -11.33 0.18 -12.15
CA LEU A 6 -11.97 -1.13 -12.02
C LEU A 6 -13.21 -1.08 -11.13
N MET A 7 -13.16 -0.38 -10.00
CA MET A 7 -14.34 -0.18 -9.13
C MET A 7 -15.47 0.52 -9.89
N PHE A 8 -15.18 1.59 -10.63
CA PHE A 8 -16.17 2.27 -11.45
C PHE A 8 -16.83 1.32 -12.46
N ARG A 9 -16.01 0.53 -13.18
CA ARG A 9 -16.52 -0.47 -14.14
C ARG A 9 -17.35 -1.56 -13.48
N MET A 10 -17.00 -1.99 -12.27
CA MET A 10 -17.75 -3.01 -11.56
C MET A 10 -19.13 -2.52 -11.10
N PHE A 11 -19.29 -1.22 -10.80
CA PHE A 11 -20.61 -0.65 -10.51
C PHE A 11 -21.55 -0.66 -11.72
N GLU A 12 -21.03 -0.80 -12.95
CA GLU A 12 -21.83 -0.95 -14.17
C GLU A 12 -22.38 -2.39 -14.36
N PHE A 13 -21.96 -3.37 -13.55
CA PHE A 13 -22.38 -4.78 -13.70
C PHE A 13 -23.69 -5.09 -12.95
N GLU A 14 -24.58 -5.88 -13.59
CA GLU A 14 -25.91 -6.23 -13.07
C GLU A 14 -25.91 -7.09 -11.78
N GLY A 15 -24.74 -7.51 -11.28
CA GLY A 15 -24.59 -8.35 -10.07
C GLY A 15 -23.82 -7.70 -8.91
N ILE A 16 -23.54 -6.40 -8.98
CA ILE A 16 -22.56 -5.78 -8.07
C ILE A 16 -23.01 -5.68 -6.61
N PHE A 17 -24.30 -5.49 -6.37
CA PHE A 17 -24.88 -5.37 -5.03
C PHE A 17 -25.07 -6.72 -4.32
N THR A 18 -24.62 -7.82 -4.93
CA THR A 18 -24.53 -9.10 -4.24
C THR A 18 -23.43 -9.07 -3.17
N PRO A 19 -23.53 -9.86 -2.09
CA PRO A 19 -22.49 -9.92 -1.06
C PRO A 19 -21.09 -10.22 -1.62
N ILE A 20 -21.02 -11.07 -2.65
CA ILE A 20 -19.76 -11.42 -3.34
C ILE A 20 -19.23 -10.23 -4.14
N GLY A 21 -20.11 -9.51 -4.87
CA GLY A 21 -19.72 -8.31 -5.62
C GLY A 21 -19.20 -7.19 -4.73
N LEU A 22 -19.90 -6.93 -3.62
CA LEU A 22 -19.49 -5.95 -2.61
C LEU A 22 -18.17 -6.32 -1.94
N LEU A 23 -18.00 -7.59 -1.57
CA LEU A 23 -16.73 -8.09 -1.04
C LEU A 23 -15.60 -7.89 -2.05
N ASN A 24 -15.85 -8.17 -3.33
CA ASN A 24 -14.84 -8.01 -4.37
C ASN A 24 -14.42 -6.54 -4.55
N ILE A 25 -15.38 -5.60 -4.52
CA ILE A 25 -15.07 -4.16 -4.51
C ILE A 25 -14.21 -3.78 -3.30
N ALA A 26 -14.59 -4.25 -2.10
CA ALA A 26 -13.84 -3.96 -0.88
C ALA A 26 -12.40 -4.50 -0.94
N LEU A 27 -12.21 -5.70 -1.51
CA LEU A 27 -10.88 -6.26 -1.72
C LEU A 27 -10.08 -5.42 -2.73
N ILE A 28 -10.68 -5.03 -3.85
CA ILE A 28 -10.01 -4.18 -4.86
C ILE A 28 -9.61 -2.83 -4.27
N SER A 29 -10.48 -2.20 -3.48
CA SER A 29 -10.26 -0.86 -2.91
C SER A 29 -9.14 -0.84 -1.88
N ILE A 30 -8.95 -1.92 -1.13
CA ILE A 30 -7.92 -2.03 -0.08
C ILE A 30 -6.62 -2.57 -0.66
N PHE A 31 -6.67 -3.71 -1.34
CA PHE A 31 -5.46 -4.46 -1.68
C PHE A 31 -4.77 -3.96 -2.95
N THR A 32 -5.50 -3.42 -3.93
CA THR A 32 -4.88 -2.91 -5.15
C THR A 32 -4.00 -1.68 -4.88
N PRO A 33 -4.47 -0.64 -4.16
CA PRO A 33 -3.61 0.49 -3.80
C PRO A 33 -2.45 0.06 -2.89
N ARG A 34 -2.69 -0.88 -1.97
CA ARG A 34 -1.64 -1.41 -1.10
C ARG A 34 -0.54 -2.09 -1.92
N ALA A 35 -0.89 -2.91 -2.90
CA ALA A 35 0.06 -3.56 -3.80
C ALA A 35 0.83 -2.54 -4.67
N GLU A 36 0.14 -1.55 -5.25
CA GLU A 36 0.78 -0.46 -6.01
C GLU A 36 1.82 0.29 -5.13
N ALA A 37 1.49 0.55 -3.86
CA ALA A 37 2.38 1.19 -2.89
C ALA A 37 3.59 0.32 -2.55
N LEU A 38 3.40 -0.98 -2.32
CA LEU A 38 4.49 -1.92 -2.03
C LEU A 38 5.51 -2.00 -3.17
N ILE A 39 5.03 -2.10 -4.42
CA ILE A 39 5.90 -2.14 -5.60
C ILE A 39 6.70 -0.83 -5.72
N THR A 40 6.06 0.30 -5.47
CA THR A 40 6.69 1.62 -5.58
C THR A 40 7.72 1.85 -4.46
N ALA A 41 7.42 1.44 -3.22
CA ALA A 41 8.37 1.49 -2.11
C ALA A 41 9.62 0.66 -2.41
N LYS A 42 9.45 -0.57 -2.91
CA LYS A 42 10.57 -1.43 -3.29
C LYS A 42 11.38 -0.86 -4.46
N HIS A 43 10.71 -0.26 -5.45
CA HIS A 43 11.37 0.37 -6.59
C HIS A 43 12.25 1.54 -6.13
N GLY A 44 11.69 2.47 -5.35
CA GLY A 44 12.44 3.61 -4.81
C GLY A 44 13.63 3.19 -3.94
N TYR A 45 13.41 2.19 -3.08
CA TYR A 45 14.47 1.61 -2.26
C TYR A 45 15.64 1.08 -3.09
N MET A 46 15.38 0.28 -4.12
CA MET A 46 16.44 -0.26 -4.98
C MET A 46 17.14 0.81 -5.81
N MET A 47 16.42 1.88 -6.19
CA MET A 47 17.02 3.02 -6.90
C MET A 47 18.05 3.74 -6.04
N LEU A 48 17.79 3.88 -4.73
CA LEU A 48 18.73 4.47 -3.78
C LEU A 48 19.95 3.58 -3.48
N GLN A 49 19.87 2.28 -3.79
CA GLN A 49 20.99 1.33 -3.70
C GLN A 49 21.79 1.19 -5.00
N ASP A 50 21.60 2.10 -5.97
CA ASP A 50 22.19 2.05 -7.31
C ASP A 50 21.84 0.79 -8.14
N LYS A 51 20.86 -0.01 -7.72
CA LYS A 51 20.38 -1.21 -8.45
C LYS A 51 19.34 -0.84 -9.51
N ARG A 52 19.63 0.14 -10.36
CA ARG A 52 18.66 0.84 -11.24
C ARG A 52 17.94 -0.09 -12.22
N TRP A 53 18.71 -0.90 -12.96
CA TRP A 53 18.13 -1.83 -13.94
C TRP A 53 17.29 -2.93 -13.29
N GLY A 54 17.80 -3.51 -12.20
CA GLY A 54 17.04 -4.49 -11.42
C GLY A 54 15.75 -3.89 -10.84
N ALA A 55 15.77 -2.61 -10.48
CA ALA A 55 14.62 -1.90 -9.99
C ALA A 55 13.54 -1.70 -11.06
N ILE A 56 13.94 -1.27 -12.25
CA ILE A 56 13.03 -1.08 -13.40
C ILE A 56 12.40 -2.42 -13.76
N LEU A 57 13.20 -3.44 -14.10
CA LEU A 57 12.69 -4.73 -14.59
C LEU A 57 11.75 -5.40 -13.58
N ARG A 58 12.12 -5.45 -12.30
CA ARG A 58 11.26 -6.04 -11.26
C ARG A 58 9.98 -5.23 -11.08
N SER A 59 10.05 -3.90 -11.07
CA SER A 59 8.85 -3.07 -10.91
C SER A 59 7.89 -3.20 -12.09
N THR A 60 8.40 -3.26 -13.32
CA THR A 60 7.59 -3.49 -14.52
C THR A 60 6.93 -4.86 -14.46
N PHE A 61 7.70 -5.91 -14.18
CA PHE A 61 7.16 -7.27 -14.04
C PHE A 61 6.02 -7.33 -13.01
N TRP A 62 6.25 -6.82 -11.79
CA TRP A 62 5.25 -6.87 -10.73
C TRP A 62 4.04 -5.95 -11.00
N ARG A 63 4.22 -4.82 -11.67
CA ARG A 63 3.10 -3.96 -12.08
C ARG A 63 2.24 -4.61 -13.16
N SER A 64 2.86 -5.23 -14.16
CA SER A 64 2.14 -5.98 -15.20
C SER A 64 1.41 -7.18 -14.62
N ALA A 65 2.07 -7.95 -13.74
CA ALA A 65 1.45 -9.07 -13.04
C ALA A 65 0.25 -8.60 -12.21
N LEU A 66 0.41 -7.54 -11.41
CA LEU A 66 -0.68 -6.97 -10.60
C LEU A 66 -1.86 -6.54 -11.47
N LEU A 67 -1.62 -5.85 -12.59
CA LEU A 67 -2.67 -5.39 -13.50
C LEU A 67 -3.48 -6.56 -14.05
N VAL A 68 -2.81 -7.61 -14.53
CA VAL A 68 -3.47 -8.80 -15.08
C VAL A 68 -4.23 -9.54 -13.99
N SER A 69 -3.62 -9.76 -12.82
CA SER A 69 -4.25 -10.51 -11.73
C SER A 69 -5.47 -9.78 -11.14
N VAL A 70 -5.40 -8.45 -10.95
CA VAL A 70 -6.53 -7.68 -10.42
C VAL A 70 -7.65 -7.61 -11.44
N TYR A 71 -7.35 -7.48 -12.74
CA TYR A 71 -8.36 -7.60 -13.78
C TYR A 71 -9.04 -8.97 -13.78
N ALA A 72 -8.27 -10.06 -13.64
CA ALA A 72 -8.83 -11.40 -13.50
C ALA A 72 -9.71 -11.55 -12.23
N ALA A 73 -9.31 -10.90 -11.12
CA ALA A 73 -10.08 -10.91 -9.87
C ALA A 73 -11.46 -10.23 -10.00
N VAL A 74 -11.63 -9.30 -10.93
CA VAL A 74 -12.95 -8.69 -11.23
C VAL A 74 -13.96 -9.75 -11.66
N PHE A 75 -13.57 -10.66 -12.56
CA PHE A 75 -14.45 -11.70 -13.11
C PHE A 75 -14.45 -12.99 -12.29
N GLN A 76 -13.31 -13.32 -11.69
CA GLN A 76 -13.14 -14.52 -10.87
C GLN A 76 -12.60 -14.15 -9.49
N PRO A 77 -13.48 -13.93 -8.49
CA PRO A 77 -13.08 -13.53 -7.14
C PRO A 77 -12.09 -14.49 -6.45
N LEU A 78 -12.10 -15.78 -6.82
CA LEU A 78 -11.14 -16.77 -6.31
C LEU A 78 -9.67 -16.42 -6.64
N THR A 79 -9.43 -15.56 -7.63
CA THR A 79 -8.08 -15.06 -7.97
C THR A 79 -7.40 -14.38 -6.78
N TRP A 80 -8.16 -13.85 -5.82
CA TRP A 80 -7.60 -13.26 -4.59
C TRP A 80 -6.74 -14.22 -3.78
N VAL A 81 -7.02 -15.53 -3.84
CA VAL A 81 -6.19 -16.55 -3.17
C VAL A 81 -4.74 -16.55 -3.70
N PHE A 82 -4.53 -16.13 -4.94
CA PHE A 82 -3.20 -16.01 -5.53
C PHE A 82 -2.59 -14.62 -5.35
N ILE A 83 -3.38 -13.58 -5.10
CA ILE A 83 -2.88 -12.20 -4.94
C ILE A 83 -2.49 -11.93 -3.48
N LEU A 84 -3.38 -12.26 -2.54
CA LEU A 84 -3.23 -11.92 -1.12
C LEU A 84 -1.94 -12.44 -0.49
N PRO A 85 -1.50 -13.70 -0.73
CA PRO A 85 -0.28 -14.20 -0.10
C PRO A 85 0.95 -13.34 -0.43
N PHE A 86 1.11 -12.89 -1.67
CA PHE A 86 2.25 -12.06 -2.05
C PHE A 86 2.21 -10.68 -1.40
N ILE A 87 1.03 -10.06 -1.28
CA ILE A 87 0.86 -8.77 -0.61
C ILE A 87 1.20 -8.90 0.88
N LEU A 88 0.66 -9.93 1.53
CA LEU A 88 0.86 -10.16 2.96
C LEU A 88 2.32 -10.49 3.28
N LEU A 89 2.99 -11.31 2.47
CA LEU A 89 4.42 -11.63 2.64
C LEU A 89 5.32 -10.41 2.40
N ALA A 90 4.94 -9.51 1.49
CA ALA A 90 5.72 -8.31 1.20
C ALA A 90 5.48 -7.18 2.22
N SER A 91 4.38 -7.21 2.97
CA SER A 91 4.01 -6.11 3.88
C SER A 91 5.02 -5.84 4.99
N PRO A 92 5.55 -6.85 5.73
CA PRO A 92 6.57 -6.61 6.75
C PRO A 92 7.87 -6.05 6.15
N ALA A 93 8.29 -6.55 4.99
CA ALA A 93 9.50 -6.07 4.32
C ALA A 93 9.38 -4.62 3.85
N SER A 94 8.17 -4.13 3.62
CA SER A 94 7.93 -2.75 3.17
C SER A 94 8.35 -1.70 4.17
N GLU A 95 8.28 -2.00 5.48
CA GLU A 95 8.69 -1.09 6.52
C GLU A 95 10.19 -0.75 6.40
N VAL A 96 11.02 -1.76 6.19
CA VAL A 96 12.47 -1.59 5.96
C VAL A 96 12.70 -0.75 4.70
N TRP A 97 12.04 -1.09 3.59
CA TRP A 97 12.20 -0.36 2.33
C TRP A 97 11.84 1.12 2.47
N ILE A 98 10.77 1.43 3.20
CA ILE A 98 10.31 2.80 3.44
C ILE A 98 11.30 3.55 4.32
N TRP A 99 11.66 3.00 5.49
CA TRP A 99 12.52 3.69 6.45
C TRP A 99 13.95 3.89 5.97
N GLU A 100 14.51 2.90 5.27
CA GLU A 100 15.85 3.03 4.68
C GLU A 100 15.88 4.02 3.52
N SER A 101 14.74 4.25 2.85
CA SER A 101 14.62 5.25 1.79
C SER A 101 14.57 6.69 2.33
N VAL A 102 14.39 6.90 3.64
CA VAL A 102 14.36 8.24 4.23
C VAL A 102 15.79 8.79 4.40
N PRO A 103 16.11 9.98 3.83
CA PRO A 103 17.44 10.57 3.96
C PRO A 103 17.79 10.86 5.43
N ARG A 104 19.08 10.93 5.73
CA ARG A 104 19.59 11.17 7.10
C ARG A 104 19.02 12.46 7.72
N GLU A 105 18.89 13.50 6.92
CA GLU A 105 18.29 14.78 7.33
C GLU A 105 16.79 14.63 7.64
N GLY A 106 16.06 13.93 6.77
CA GLY A 106 14.65 13.60 6.97
C GLY A 106 14.43 12.84 8.28
N ARG A 107 15.25 11.82 8.56
CA ARG A 107 15.20 11.06 9.83
C ARG A 107 15.50 11.91 11.06
N ARG A 108 16.38 12.92 10.95
CA ARG A 108 16.64 13.87 12.04
C ARG A 108 15.42 14.76 12.28
N ARG A 109 14.82 15.30 11.22
CA ARG A 109 13.62 16.14 11.32
C ARG A 109 12.43 15.38 11.88
N LEU A 110 12.23 14.14 11.44
CA LEU A 110 11.13 13.29 11.91
C LEU A 110 11.23 13.01 13.42
N ARG A 111 12.45 12.72 13.91
CA ARG A 111 12.69 12.54 15.35
C ARG A 111 12.37 13.79 16.18
N ARG A 112 12.61 14.99 15.64
CA ARG A 112 12.23 16.25 16.30
C ARG A 112 10.72 16.39 16.38
N ILE A 113 10.01 16.19 15.27
CA ILE A 113 8.54 16.25 15.21
C ILE A 113 7.92 15.27 16.21
N TRP A 114 8.42 14.03 16.29
CA TRP A 114 7.92 13.07 17.27
C TRP A 114 8.23 13.46 18.72
N ALA A 115 9.39 14.05 18.99
CA ALA A 115 9.70 14.56 20.33
C ALA A 115 8.78 15.73 20.72
N ASP A 116 8.47 16.63 19.79
CA ASP A 116 7.57 17.76 20.01
C ASP A 116 6.13 17.27 20.24
N GLN A 117 5.63 16.33 19.42
CA GLN A 117 4.32 15.69 19.62
C GLN A 117 4.19 14.96 20.96
N ALA A 118 5.26 14.28 21.40
CA ALA A 118 5.26 13.60 22.70
C ALA A 118 5.17 14.60 23.86
N ARG A 119 5.84 15.76 23.75
CA ARG A 119 5.76 16.84 24.74
C ARG A 119 4.38 17.49 24.76
N GLU A 120 3.79 17.75 23.60
CA GLU A 120 2.44 18.29 23.48
C GLU A 120 1.41 17.35 24.14
N LYS A 121 1.48 16.04 23.86
CA LYS A 121 0.60 15.05 24.52
C LYS A 121 0.75 15.05 26.04
N ALA A 122 1.99 15.05 26.54
CA ALA A 122 2.23 15.09 27.98
C ALA A 122 1.69 16.38 28.63
N ALA A 123 1.80 17.52 27.94
CA ALA A 123 1.24 18.79 28.43
C ALA A 123 -0.29 18.76 28.44
N THR A 124 -0.94 18.22 27.41
CA THR A 124 -2.41 18.07 27.35
C THR A 124 -2.94 17.12 28.42
N ASP A 125 -2.28 15.98 28.65
CA ASP A 125 -2.69 15.02 29.68
C ASP A 125 -2.66 15.64 31.09
N ILE A 126 -1.64 16.45 31.40
CA ILE A 126 -1.54 17.17 32.68
C ILE A 126 -2.71 18.13 32.88
N THR A 127 -3.10 18.88 31.84
CA THR A 127 -4.21 19.84 31.94
C THR A 127 -5.57 19.14 32.06
N SER A 128 -5.75 17.95 31.47
CA SER A 128 -6.99 17.18 31.56
C SER A 128 -7.17 16.37 32.86
N GLY A 129 -6.10 16.23 33.66
CA GLY A 129 -6.15 15.54 34.97
C GLY A 129 -6.38 16.48 36.16
N GLU A 130 -6.44 17.79 35.94
CA GLU A 130 -6.71 18.82 36.96
C GLU A 130 -8.19 19.28 36.97
N GLU A 131 -9.04 18.77 36.05
CA GLU A 131 -10.51 18.91 36.06
C GLU A 131 -11.21 17.70 36.70
#